data_AF-A0A7C4I2H7-F1
#
_entry.id   AF-A0A7C4I2H7-F1
#
_cell.length_a   1.000
_cell.length_b   1.000
_cell.length_c   1.000
_cell.angle_alpha   90.00
_cell.angle_beta   90.00
_cell.angle_gamma   90.00
#
_symmetry.space_group_name_H-M   'P 1'
#
loop_
_entity.id
_entity.type
_entity.pdbx_description
1 polymer ?
#
loop_
_entity_poly.entity_id
_entity_poly.type
_entity_poly.pdbx_seq_one_letter_code
_entity_poly.pdbx_strand_id
1 'polypeptide(L)'
;MLIICLVKGVPAKTTQVVTVSGVLRREEMELVLNPHDVKAIEAAYYVKKTVGGKIVAMTMGPEPKLVPIMTDLVEPREESKYVPRISFEGFDERIILSDRRMAGADTWATSYTLACGIKRYLQNHFEAVDRLKEVVEKASVDESLKLAEELYEQNYLPHHIYSKLPSVKNSVFSRYARGEVGKEEVLAELEKYRMRLSKFIILTGMKTSDGETGNVGPQTAEALSQMLGVTIPSIAFTRDFEISPELDHVIAERRIGSVIQRMRTVLPCLLTIDHHYEPRTPPATTQRKARAYSYPHRLDKPFVWNADYINADPSKLGLMGSPTIVGPGYEIGKPPTQKFVGETLVFKRDVEKLEWNGKTYGPFKKGDPVNNLPKELVDSLSAQKVVDVFTLEDLVEEVFGGVRVVARAV
;
A
#
# COMPACT_ATOMS: atom_id res chain seq x y z
N MET A 1 -15.24 -7.03 -11.75
CA MET A 1 -13.86 -7.54 -11.56
C MET A 1 -13.45 -7.24 -10.13
N LEU A 2 -12.63 -8.10 -9.52
CA LEU A 2 -11.99 -7.79 -8.23
C LEU A 2 -10.61 -7.17 -8.52
N ILE A 3 -10.36 -6.00 -7.93
CA ILE A 3 -9.13 -5.22 -8.11
C ILE A 3 -8.49 -5.11 -6.72
N ILE A 4 -7.45 -5.90 -6.49
CA ILE A 4 -6.79 -5.97 -5.18
C ILE A 4 -5.61 -5.00 -5.19
N CYS A 5 -5.61 -4.00 -4.32
CA CYS A 5 -4.49 -3.10 -4.14
C CYS A 5 -3.79 -3.40 -2.82
N LEU A 6 -2.55 -3.86 -2.90
CA LEU A 6 -1.71 -4.10 -1.72
C LEU A 6 -1.06 -2.79 -1.30
N VAL A 7 -1.33 -2.37 -0.06
CA VAL A 7 -0.82 -1.12 0.51
C VAL A 7 -0.13 -1.36 1.83
N LYS A 8 0.85 -0.52 2.17
CA LYS A 8 1.62 -0.61 3.41
C LYS A 8 1.67 0.73 4.15
N GLY A 9 1.48 0.66 5.47
CA GLY A 9 1.86 1.75 6.38
C GLY A 9 3.36 1.71 6.66
N VAL A 10 4.06 2.82 6.39
CA VAL A 10 5.49 3.01 6.64
C VAL A 10 5.69 4.13 7.66
N PRO A 11 6.77 4.12 8.46
CA PRO A 11 7.05 5.22 9.38
C PRO A 11 7.13 6.56 8.66
N ALA A 12 6.51 7.59 9.22
CA ALA A 12 6.57 8.94 8.66
C ALA A 12 8.01 9.47 8.67
N LYS A 13 8.40 10.23 7.63
CA LYS A 13 9.74 10.86 7.57
C LYS A 13 10.00 11.85 8.73
N THR A 14 8.95 12.37 9.34
CA THR A 14 9.00 13.30 10.49
C THR A 14 9.15 12.59 11.82
N THR A 15 9.06 11.26 11.86
CA THR A 15 9.17 10.50 13.10
C THR A 15 10.63 10.45 13.56
N GLN A 16 10.89 10.96 14.76
CA GLN A 16 12.20 10.83 15.39
C GLN A 16 12.52 9.35 15.61
N VAL A 17 13.72 8.94 15.22
CA VAL A 17 14.27 7.63 15.56
C VAL A 17 14.51 7.62 17.07
N VAL A 18 13.56 7.06 17.82
CA VAL A 18 13.73 6.83 19.26
C VAL A 18 14.51 5.55 19.44
N THR A 19 15.80 5.68 19.75
CA THR A 19 16.67 4.56 20.07
C THR A 19 16.85 4.52 21.59
N VAL A 20 16.45 3.42 22.23
CA VAL A 20 16.76 3.18 23.65
C VAL A 20 17.76 2.03 23.71
N SER A 21 18.95 2.29 24.25
CA SER A 21 20.02 1.29 24.38
C SER A 21 20.46 0.63 23.05
N GLY A 22 20.50 1.40 21.96
CA GLY A 22 20.84 0.88 20.62
C GLY A 22 19.70 0.15 19.90
N VAL A 23 18.51 0.04 20.50
CA VAL A 23 17.33 -0.60 19.89
C VAL A 23 16.31 0.45 19.47
N LEU A 24 15.97 0.46 18.18
CA LEU A 24 14.94 1.30 17.57
C LEU A 24 13.53 0.91 18.09
N ARG A 25 12.86 1.83 18.80
CA ARG A 25 11.47 1.65 19.26
C ARG A 25 10.46 2.01 18.16
N ARG A 26 10.15 1.04 17.30
CA ARG A 26 9.15 1.20 16.20
C ARG A 26 7.71 1.35 16.70
N GLU A 27 7.43 1.04 17.97
CA GLU A 27 6.09 1.12 18.57
C GLU A 27 5.59 2.56 18.73
N GLU A 28 6.49 3.53 18.88
CA GLU A 28 6.13 4.95 19.04
C GLU A 28 6.03 5.69 17.70
N MET A 29 6.38 5.01 16.59
CA MET A 29 6.38 5.63 15.26
C MET A 29 4.97 5.68 14.66
N GLU A 30 4.59 6.86 14.19
CA GLU A 30 3.38 7.06 13.39
C GLU A 30 3.58 6.48 11.98
N LEU A 31 2.55 5.80 11.48
CA LEU A 31 2.56 5.26 10.12
C LEU A 31 1.80 6.17 9.17
N VAL A 32 2.35 6.34 7.98
CA VAL A 32 1.72 6.97 6.81
C VAL A 32 1.66 5.97 5.66
N LEU A 33 0.81 6.21 4.67
CA LEU A 33 0.79 5.42 3.45
C LEU A 33 2.16 5.46 2.77
N ASN A 34 2.66 4.30 2.34
CA ASN A 34 3.87 4.21 1.54
C ASN A 34 3.75 5.05 0.25
N PRO A 35 4.68 5.97 -0.04
CA PRO A 35 4.60 6.83 -1.21
C PRO A 35 4.55 6.06 -2.55
N HIS A 36 5.19 4.89 -2.63
CA HIS A 36 5.17 4.07 -3.83
C HIS A 36 3.82 3.38 -4.08
N ASP A 37 2.96 3.27 -3.07
CA ASP A 37 1.65 2.65 -3.22
C ASP A 37 0.63 3.60 -3.85
N VAL A 38 0.87 4.92 -3.80
CA VAL A 38 0.00 5.95 -4.41
C VAL A 38 -0.25 5.65 -5.88
N LYS A 39 0.79 5.27 -6.63
CA LYS A 39 0.67 4.92 -8.05
C LYS A 39 -0.09 3.62 -8.28
N ALA A 40 0.02 2.66 -7.37
CA ALA A 40 -0.80 1.45 -7.42
C ALA A 40 -2.29 1.75 -7.18
N ILE A 41 -2.61 2.72 -6.31
CA ILE A 41 -3.98 3.18 -6.07
C ILE A 41 -4.55 3.88 -7.31
N GLU A 42 -3.79 4.77 -7.95
CA GLU A 42 -4.18 5.43 -9.21
C GLU A 42 -4.40 4.40 -10.34
N ALA A 43 -3.53 3.39 -10.43
CA ALA A 43 -3.69 2.28 -11.37
C ALA A 43 -4.96 1.46 -11.09
N ALA A 44 -5.26 1.18 -9.82
CA ALA A 44 -6.46 0.45 -9.43
C ALA A 44 -7.74 1.22 -9.79
N TYR A 45 -7.71 2.53 -9.59
CA TYR A 45 -8.78 3.42 -10.00
C TYR A 45 -8.97 3.45 -11.52
N TYR A 46 -7.88 3.52 -12.29
CA TYR A 46 -7.94 3.40 -13.75
C TYR A 46 -8.60 2.09 -14.19
N VAL A 47 -8.24 0.96 -13.60
CA VAL A 47 -8.87 -0.34 -13.90
C VAL A 47 -10.37 -0.27 -13.62
N LYS A 48 -10.79 0.18 -12.43
CA LYS A 48 -12.21 0.28 -12.06
C LYS A 48 -12.98 1.16 -13.03
N LYS A 49 -12.44 2.30 -13.43
CA LYS A 49 -13.10 3.22 -14.38
C LYS A 49 -13.14 2.65 -15.80
N THR A 50 -12.20 1.78 -16.16
CA THR A 50 -12.13 1.15 -17.49
C THR A 50 -13.09 -0.03 -17.62
N VAL A 51 -13.12 -0.93 -16.63
CA VAL A 51 -13.82 -2.22 -16.74
C VAL A 51 -14.92 -2.42 -15.70
N GLY A 52 -15.04 -1.54 -14.73
CA GLY A 52 -15.91 -1.69 -13.57
C GLY A 52 -15.32 -2.60 -12.50
N GLY A 53 -16.17 -3.03 -11.58
CA GLY A 53 -15.76 -3.86 -10.44
C GLY A 53 -15.58 -3.05 -9.17
N LYS A 54 -14.81 -3.61 -8.24
CA LYS A 54 -14.50 -2.97 -6.97
C LYS A 54 -13.01 -3.05 -6.65
N ILE A 55 -12.53 -2.00 -6.00
CA ILE A 55 -11.17 -1.88 -5.51
C ILE A 55 -11.15 -2.20 -4.03
N VAL A 56 -10.28 -3.14 -3.66
CA VAL A 56 -10.10 -3.63 -2.31
C VAL A 56 -8.68 -3.32 -1.87
N ALA A 57 -8.52 -2.47 -0.87
CA ALA A 57 -7.21 -2.28 -0.25
C ALA A 57 -6.95 -3.44 0.72
N MET A 58 -5.77 -4.04 0.66
CA MET A 58 -5.33 -5.03 1.64
C MET A 58 -3.97 -4.64 2.20
N THR A 59 -3.86 -4.67 3.52
CA THR A 59 -2.64 -4.32 4.25
C THR A 59 -2.41 -5.29 5.40
N MET A 60 -1.16 -5.39 5.87
CA MET A 60 -0.78 -6.23 7.00
C MET A 60 -0.03 -5.40 8.03
N GLY A 61 -0.38 -5.56 9.30
CA GLY A 61 0.32 -4.93 10.42
C GLY A 61 -0.60 -4.60 11.58
N PRO A 62 -0.12 -3.84 12.58
CA PRO A 62 -0.88 -3.55 13.79
C PRO A 62 -2.13 -2.71 13.46
N GLU A 63 -3.32 -3.28 13.70
CA GLU A 63 -4.61 -2.63 13.45
C GLU A 63 -4.67 -1.17 13.93
N PRO A 64 -4.32 -0.82 15.19
CA PRO A 64 -4.48 0.55 15.69
C PRO A 64 -3.69 1.59 14.89
N LYS A 65 -2.59 1.18 14.24
CA LYS A 65 -1.75 2.06 13.41
C LYS A 65 -2.21 2.14 11.96
N LEU A 66 -2.91 1.11 11.47
CA LEU A 66 -3.34 1.02 10.07
C LEU A 66 -4.77 1.56 9.88
N VAL A 67 -5.63 1.48 10.90
CA VAL A 67 -7.01 2.01 10.83
C VAL A 67 -7.06 3.47 10.36
N PRO A 68 -6.20 4.41 10.82
CA PRO A 68 -6.22 5.79 10.32
C PRO A 68 -5.93 5.90 8.82
N ILE A 69 -4.88 5.21 8.33
CA ILE A 69 -4.54 5.16 6.90
C ILE A 69 -5.71 4.59 6.10
N MET A 70 -6.25 3.44 6.52
CA MET A 70 -7.34 2.79 5.81
C MET A 70 -8.62 3.65 5.84
N THR A 71 -8.90 4.36 6.93
CA THR A 71 -10.07 5.25 7.01
C THR A 71 -9.95 6.43 6.04
N ASP A 72 -8.74 7.00 5.89
CA ASP A 72 -8.49 8.07 4.93
C ASP A 72 -8.46 7.60 3.47
N LEU A 73 -8.47 6.28 3.25
CA LEU A 73 -8.55 5.64 1.94
C LEU A 73 -10.00 5.30 1.52
N VAL A 74 -11.02 5.54 2.37
CA VAL A 74 -12.43 5.40 1.97
C VAL A 74 -12.74 6.33 0.81
N GLU A 75 -12.33 7.60 0.93
CA GLU A 75 -12.54 8.67 -0.03
C GLU A 75 -11.35 9.62 0.01
N PRO A 76 -10.96 10.25 -1.12
CA PRO A 76 -9.90 11.23 -1.15
C PRO A 76 -10.22 12.40 -0.21
N ARG A 77 -9.27 12.76 0.65
CA ARG A 77 -9.34 13.98 1.46
C ARG A 77 -8.37 15.01 0.90
N GLU A 78 -8.77 16.28 0.91
CA GLU A 78 -7.87 17.38 0.53
C GLU A 78 -6.70 17.49 1.50
N GLU A 79 -6.97 17.29 2.79
CA GLU A 79 -5.98 17.32 3.86
C GLU A 79 -6.03 15.99 4.63
N SER A 80 -4.96 15.21 4.56
CA SER A 80 -4.74 14.05 5.41
C SER A 80 -3.29 14.03 5.88
N LYS A 81 -3.11 13.69 7.15
CA LYS A 81 -1.79 13.46 7.76
C LYS A 81 -1.20 12.12 7.33
N TYR A 82 -2.06 11.13 7.06
CA TYR A 82 -1.68 9.73 6.85
C TYR A 82 -1.53 9.37 5.37
N VAL A 83 -2.31 10.03 4.51
CA VAL A 83 -2.41 9.70 3.09
C VAL A 83 -2.15 10.95 2.28
N PRO A 84 -1.16 10.96 1.35
CA PRO A 84 -0.98 12.10 0.46
C PRO A 84 -2.19 12.25 -0.48
N ARG A 85 -2.34 13.40 -1.14
CA ARG A 85 -3.39 13.56 -2.15
C ARG A 85 -3.24 12.53 -3.28
N ILE A 86 -4.29 11.78 -3.56
CA ILE A 86 -4.34 10.75 -4.61
C ILE A 86 -5.47 11.05 -5.58
N SER A 87 -5.24 10.85 -6.88
CA SER A 87 -6.31 10.97 -7.89
C SER A 87 -7.08 9.66 -8.01
N PHE A 88 -8.10 9.51 -7.16
CA PHE A 88 -9.02 8.38 -7.16
C PHE A 88 -10.34 8.79 -6.50
N GLU A 89 -11.39 7.97 -6.62
CA GLU A 89 -12.64 8.26 -5.90
C GLU A 89 -12.72 7.59 -4.52
N GLY A 90 -11.85 6.63 -4.19
CA GLY A 90 -11.94 5.87 -2.95
C GLY A 90 -11.95 4.35 -3.13
N PHE A 91 -11.58 3.63 -2.07
CA PHE A 91 -11.67 2.17 -2.02
C PHE A 91 -13.09 1.70 -1.65
N ASP A 92 -13.57 0.67 -2.34
CA ASP A 92 -14.87 0.04 -2.02
C ASP A 92 -14.80 -0.74 -0.71
N GLU A 93 -13.69 -1.44 -0.50
CA GLU A 93 -13.44 -2.23 0.69
C GLU A 93 -11.98 -2.12 1.12
N ARG A 94 -11.74 -2.34 2.41
CA ARG A 94 -10.44 -2.16 3.05
C ARG A 94 -10.25 -3.25 4.08
N ILE A 95 -9.15 -3.98 4.00
CA ILE A 95 -8.88 -5.16 4.82
C ILE A 95 -7.51 -4.98 5.49
N ILE A 96 -7.50 -5.18 6.80
CA ILE A 96 -6.31 -5.18 7.64
C ILE A 96 -6.10 -6.61 8.13
N LEU A 97 -4.98 -7.22 7.74
CA LEU A 97 -4.50 -8.48 8.30
C LEU A 97 -3.69 -8.15 9.56
N SER A 98 -4.26 -8.43 10.73
CA SER A 98 -3.67 -8.06 12.02
C SER A 98 -3.79 -9.20 13.01
N ASP A 99 -2.64 -9.77 13.36
CA ASP A 99 -2.49 -10.81 14.37
C ASP A 99 -1.06 -10.74 14.94
N ARG A 100 -0.90 -11.04 16.24
CA ARG A 100 0.43 -11.06 16.87
C ARG A 100 1.36 -12.09 16.22
N ARG A 101 0.80 -13.18 15.69
CA ARG A 101 1.53 -14.22 14.94
C ARG A 101 2.18 -13.69 13.65
N MET A 102 1.70 -12.56 13.12
CA MET A 102 2.25 -11.94 11.91
C MET A 102 3.44 -11.00 12.20
N ALA A 103 3.78 -10.78 13.47
CA ALA A 103 4.85 -9.86 13.86
C ALA A 103 6.24 -10.38 13.44
N GLY A 104 7.13 -9.45 13.03
CA GLY A 104 8.50 -9.79 12.63
C GLY A 104 8.61 -10.54 11.29
N ALA A 105 7.56 -10.50 10.47
CA ALA A 105 7.56 -11.10 9.14
C ALA A 105 8.62 -10.44 8.23
N ASP A 106 9.37 -11.28 7.52
CA ASP A 106 10.16 -10.87 6.38
C ASP A 106 9.30 -10.78 5.10
N THR A 107 9.92 -10.63 3.93
CA THR A 107 9.18 -10.50 2.68
C THR A 107 8.38 -11.75 2.33
N TRP A 108 8.90 -12.95 2.60
CA TRP A 108 8.21 -14.20 2.26
C TRP A 108 7.02 -14.44 3.20
N ALA A 109 7.22 -14.33 4.51
CA ALA A 109 6.14 -14.47 5.49
C ALA A 109 5.03 -13.42 5.28
N THR A 110 5.42 -12.18 4.94
CA THR A 110 4.47 -11.11 4.57
C THR A 110 3.66 -11.51 3.32
N SER A 111 4.34 -11.96 2.28
CA SER A 111 3.71 -12.34 1.00
C SER A 111 2.77 -13.52 1.15
N TYR A 112 3.16 -14.54 1.93
CA TYR A 112 2.31 -15.67 2.28
C TYR A 112 1.05 -15.20 3.01
N THR A 113 1.18 -14.30 3.99
CA THR A 113 0.04 -13.75 4.74
C THR A 113 -0.93 -13.00 3.83
N LEU A 114 -0.41 -12.12 2.96
CA LEU A 114 -1.23 -11.39 1.98
C LEU A 114 -1.91 -12.35 0.99
N ALA A 115 -1.21 -13.39 0.52
CA ALA A 115 -1.79 -14.41 -0.36
C ALA A 115 -2.93 -15.17 0.33
N CYS A 116 -2.79 -15.55 1.61
CA CYS A 116 -3.87 -16.14 2.41
C CYS A 116 -5.07 -15.18 2.52
N GLY A 117 -4.84 -13.90 2.77
CA GLY A 117 -5.88 -12.87 2.78
C GLY A 117 -6.63 -12.77 1.45
N ILE A 118 -5.91 -12.72 0.33
CA ILE A 118 -6.51 -12.71 -1.00
C ILE A 118 -7.30 -13.99 -1.27
N LYS A 119 -6.74 -15.16 -0.94
CA LYS A 119 -7.43 -16.45 -1.10
C LYS A 119 -8.74 -16.46 -0.33
N ARG A 120 -8.73 -16.06 0.95
CA ARG A 120 -9.94 -15.98 1.77
C ARG A 120 -10.95 -15.00 1.18
N TYR A 121 -10.50 -13.84 0.70
CA TYR A 121 -11.36 -12.86 0.04
C TYR A 121 -12.09 -13.45 -1.17
N LEU A 122 -11.38 -14.18 -2.03
CA LEU A 122 -11.96 -14.88 -3.17
C LEU A 122 -12.95 -15.97 -2.72
N GLN A 123 -12.59 -16.77 -1.71
CA GLN A 123 -13.46 -17.81 -1.15
C GLN A 123 -14.79 -17.25 -0.66
N ASN A 124 -14.78 -16.14 0.09
CA ASN A 124 -16.01 -15.49 0.55
C ASN A 124 -16.94 -15.11 -0.62
N HIS A 125 -16.37 -14.66 -1.75
CA HIS A 125 -17.15 -14.33 -2.94
C HIS A 125 -17.71 -15.58 -3.63
N PHE A 126 -16.90 -16.64 -3.75
CA PHE A 126 -17.35 -17.90 -4.33
C PHE A 126 -18.47 -18.51 -3.49
N GLU A 127 -18.31 -18.57 -2.18
CA GLU A 127 -19.31 -19.08 -1.23
C GLU A 127 -20.63 -18.26 -1.30
N ALA A 128 -20.55 -16.93 -1.39
CA ALA A 128 -21.71 -16.07 -1.56
C ALA A 128 -22.49 -16.37 -2.86
N VAL A 129 -21.77 -16.54 -3.98
CA VAL A 129 -22.39 -16.86 -5.27
C VAL A 129 -22.95 -18.29 -5.28
N ASP A 130 -22.23 -19.25 -4.73
CA ASP A 130 -22.65 -20.65 -4.66
C ASP A 130 -23.91 -20.79 -3.78
N ARG A 131 -23.97 -20.10 -2.63
CA ARG A 131 -25.19 -20.00 -1.80
C ARG A 131 -26.36 -19.41 -2.58
N LEU A 132 -26.14 -18.35 -3.36
CA LEU A 132 -27.19 -17.73 -4.15
C LEU A 132 -27.70 -18.66 -5.26
N LYS A 133 -26.81 -19.40 -5.93
CA LYS A 133 -27.19 -20.40 -6.92
C LYS A 133 -28.05 -21.50 -6.31
N GLU A 134 -27.66 -22.03 -5.16
CA GLU A 134 -28.43 -23.07 -4.46
C GLU A 134 -29.85 -22.60 -4.10
N VAL A 135 -30.00 -21.34 -3.68
CA VAL A 135 -31.32 -20.76 -3.39
C VAL A 135 -32.14 -20.58 -4.68
N VAL A 136 -31.54 -20.07 -5.76
CA VAL A 136 -32.23 -19.99 -7.07
C VAL A 136 -32.65 -21.38 -7.55
N GLU A 137 -31.88 -22.43 -7.22
CA GLU A 137 -32.19 -23.82 -7.54
C GLU A 137 -33.36 -24.42 -6.76
N LYS A 138 -33.53 -24.06 -5.49
CA LYS A 138 -34.44 -24.78 -4.58
C LYS A 138 -35.63 -23.96 -4.10
N ALA A 139 -35.52 -22.63 -4.15
CA ALA A 139 -36.43 -21.70 -3.50
C ALA A 139 -37.27 -20.91 -4.51
N SER A 140 -38.19 -20.10 -3.98
CA SER A 140 -39.01 -19.19 -4.77
C SER A 140 -38.20 -18.01 -5.34
N VAL A 141 -38.79 -17.31 -6.31
CA VAL A 141 -38.22 -16.07 -6.88
C VAL A 141 -38.00 -15.01 -5.78
N ASP A 142 -38.97 -14.86 -4.88
CA ASP A 142 -38.92 -13.87 -3.80
C ASP A 142 -37.81 -14.15 -2.80
N GLU A 143 -37.63 -15.41 -2.41
CA GLU A 143 -36.52 -15.82 -1.53
C GLU A 143 -35.16 -15.58 -2.19
N SER A 144 -35.06 -15.88 -3.48
CA SER A 144 -33.85 -15.63 -4.27
C SER A 144 -33.53 -14.13 -4.36
N LEU A 145 -34.54 -13.29 -4.55
CA LEU A 145 -34.39 -11.83 -4.59
C LEU A 145 -33.95 -11.26 -3.25
N LYS A 146 -34.51 -11.75 -2.14
CA LYS A 146 -34.14 -11.32 -0.80
C LYS A 146 -32.68 -11.64 -0.48
N LEU A 147 -32.21 -12.84 -0.84
CA LEU A 147 -30.80 -13.18 -0.67
C LEU A 147 -29.89 -12.37 -1.61
N ALA A 148 -30.30 -12.16 -2.87
CA ALA A 148 -29.53 -11.32 -3.79
C ALA A 148 -29.39 -9.89 -3.25
N GLU A 149 -30.44 -9.34 -2.66
CA GLU A 149 -30.41 -8.04 -2.00
C GLU A 149 -29.44 -8.03 -0.81
N GLU A 150 -29.51 -9.02 0.08
CA GLU A 150 -28.60 -9.15 1.22
C GLU A 150 -27.12 -9.18 0.77
N LEU A 151 -26.80 -10.02 -0.21
CA LEU A 151 -25.44 -10.15 -0.73
C LEU A 151 -24.97 -8.90 -1.48
N TYR A 152 -25.89 -8.17 -2.12
CA TYR A 152 -25.59 -6.90 -2.78
C TYR A 152 -25.22 -5.82 -1.77
N GLU A 153 -25.95 -5.68 -0.66
CA GLU A 153 -25.62 -4.73 0.42
C GLU A 153 -24.29 -5.10 1.10
N GLN A 154 -23.95 -6.39 1.18
CA GLN A 154 -22.66 -6.88 1.66
C GLN A 154 -21.52 -6.74 0.61
N ASN A 155 -21.77 -6.07 -0.51
CA ASN A 155 -20.83 -5.89 -1.63
C ASN A 155 -20.37 -7.19 -2.32
N TYR A 156 -21.08 -8.32 -2.21
CA TYR A 156 -20.73 -9.54 -2.95
C TYR A 156 -21.25 -9.58 -4.39
N LEU A 157 -22.24 -8.75 -4.73
CA LEU A 157 -22.85 -8.71 -6.06
C LEU A 157 -22.66 -7.35 -6.75
N PRO A 158 -22.26 -7.32 -8.04
CA PRO A 158 -22.22 -6.11 -8.84
C PRO A 158 -23.60 -5.76 -9.42
N HIS A 159 -23.75 -4.52 -9.89
CA HIS A 159 -25.02 -3.97 -10.38
C HIS A 159 -25.68 -4.78 -11.53
N HIS A 160 -24.91 -5.42 -12.41
CA HIS A 160 -25.49 -6.20 -13.49
C HIS A 160 -26.16 -7.50 -13.00
N ILE A 161 -25.78 -8.03 -11.85
CA ILE A 161 -26.43 -9.21 -11.26
C ILE A 161 -27.70 -8.78 -10.53
N TYR A 162 -27.55 -7.89 -9.55
CA TYR A 162 -28.65 -7.30 -8.81
C TYR A 162 -28.38 -5.80 -8.66
N SER A 163 -29.41 -4.96 -8.77
CA SER A 163 -29.26 -3.52 -8.52
C SER A 163 -30.54 -2.88 -8.00
N LYS A 164 -30.38 -1.97 -7.04
CA LYS A 164 -31.42 -1.02 -6.60
C LYS A 164 -31.39 0.30 -7.39
N LEU A 165 -30.37 0.51 -8.22
CA LEU A 165 -30.19 1.79 -8.90
C LEU A 165 -31.24 1.95 -10.01
N PRO A 166 -32.02 3.05 -10.03
CA PRO A 166 -32.99 3.30 -11.09
C PRO A 166 -32.37 3.40 -12.49
N SER A 167 -31.06 3.67 -12.55
CA SER A 167 -30.27 3.77 -13.78
C SER A 167 -29.83 2.41 -14.35
N VAL A 168 -29.90 1.33 -13.54
CA VAL A 168 -29.54 -0.04 -13.93
C VAL A 168 -30.78 -0.92 -13.82
N LYS A 169 -31.77 -0.68 -14.70
CA LYS A 169 -33.09 -1.35 -14.67
C LYS A 169 -33.08 -2.82 -15.12
N ASN A 170 -31.99 -3.26 -15.74
CA ASN A 170 -31.88 -4.56 -16.42
C ASN A 170 -30.83 -5.47 -15.76
N SER A 171 -30.73 -5.43 -14.43
CA SER A 171 -29.99 -6.47 -13.72
C SER A 171 -30.63 -7.84 -13.94
N VAL A 172 -29.85 -8.92 -13.84
CA VAL A 172 -30.34 -10.30 -14.01
C VAL A 172 -31.53 -10.57 -13.10
N PHE A 173 -31.45 -10.20 -11.84
CA PHE A 173 -32.52 -10.42 -10.87
C PHE A 173 -33.73 -9.50 -11.08
N SER A 174 -33.55 -8.28 -11.60
CA SER A 174 -34.68 -7.43 -11.99
C SER A 174 -35.47 -8.04 -13.15
N ARG A 175 -34.78 -8.65 -14.12
CA ARG A 175 -35.43 -9.38 -15.23
C ARG A 175 -36.12 -10.66 -14.73
N TYR A 176 -35.49 -11.35 -13.77
CA TYR A 176 -36.04 -12.57 -13.16
C TYR A 176 -37.34 -12.28 -12.40
N ALA A 177 -37.37 -11.19 -11.61
CA ALA A 177 -38.56 -10.73 -10.90
C ALA A 177 -39.74 -10.40 -11.84
N ARG A 178 -39.44 -9.92 -13.05
CA ARG A 178 -40.45 -9.61 -14.08
C ARG A 178 -40.86 -10.81 -14.95
N GLY A 179 -40.24 -11.98 -14.75
CA GLY A 179 -40.47 -13.17 -15.57
C GLY A 179 -39.89 -13.09 -16.99
N GLU A 180 -38.99 -12.13 -17.27
CA GLU A 180 -38.35 -11.97 -18.58
C GLU A 180 -37.24 -13.00 -18.83
N VAL A 181 -36.69 -13.58 -17.75
CA VAL A 181 -35.68 -14.64 -17.80
C VAL A 181 -36.12 -15.80 -16.93
N GLY A 182 -35.84 -17.02 -17.41
CA GLY A 182 -36.06 -18.22 -16.64
C GLY A 182 -34.94 -18.47 -15.62
N LYS A 183 -35.21 -19.38 -14.69
CA LYS A 183 -34.26 -19.85 -13.69
C LYS A 183 -32.92 -20.33 -14.29
N GLU A 184 -32.97 -21.07 -15.40
CA GLU A 184 -31.77 -21.59 -16.08
C GLU A 184 -30.85 -20.47 -16.58
N GLU A 185 -31.42 -19.38 -17.12
CA GLU A 185 -30.64 -18.21 -17.57
C GLU A 185 -29.99 -17.50 -16.38
N VAL A 186 -30.69 -17.37 -15.25
CA VAL A 186 -30.12 -16.78 -14.02
C VAL A 186 -28.94 -17.61 -13.52
N LEU A 187 -29.08 -18.94 -13.46
CA LEU A 187 -28.00 -19.83 -13.03
C LEU A 187 -26.80 -19.74 -13.97
N ALA A 188 -27.03 -19.66 -15.29
CA ALA A 188 -25.98 -19.46 -16.27
C ALA A 188 -25.25 -18.12 -16.09
N GLU A 189 -25.95 -17.03 -15.81
CA GLU A 189 -25.33 -15.73 -15.53
C GLU A 189 -24.56 -15.71 -14.20
N LEU A 190 -25.06 -16.38 -13.16
CA LEU A 190 -24.33 -16.56 -11.90
C LEU A 190 -23.05 -17.37 -12.10
N GLU A 191 -23.09 -18.43 -12.91
CA GLU A 191 -21.88 -19.20 -13.24
C GLU A 191 -20.86 -18.37 -14.03
N LYS A 192 -21.32 -17.57 -15.01
CA LYS A 192 -20.45 -16.62 -15.71
C LYS A 192 -19.82 -15.61 -14.77
N TYR A 193 -20.59 -15.10 -13.80
CA TYR A 193 -20.07 -14.19 -12.78
C TYR A 193 -19.04 -14.88 -11.89
N ARG A 194 -19.31 -16.11 -11.45
CA ARG A 194 -18.39 -16.94 -10.67
C ARG A 194 -17.05 -17.16 -11.39
N MET A 195 -17.08 -17.51 -12.68
CA MET A 195 -15.87 -17.62 -13.49
C MET A 195 -15.12 -16.28 -13.60
N ARG A 196 -15.85 -15.17 -13.72
CA ARG A 196 -15.25 -13.82 -13.79
C ARG A 196 -14.58 -13.39 -12.49
N LEU A 197 -15.02 -13.89 -11.33
CA LEU A 197 -14.33 -13.64 -10.05
C LEU A 197 -12.90 -14.20 -10.03
N SER A 198 -12.63 -15.26 -10.81
CA SER A 198 -11.28 -15.81 -10.98
C SER A 198 -10.38 -14.94 -11.86
N LYS A 199 -10.95 -13.99 -12.61
CA LYS A 199 -10.22 -13.01 -13.44
C LYS A 199 -10.02 -11.71 -12.65
N PHE A 200 -9.16 -11.75 -11.64
CA PHE A 200 -8.83 -10.61 -10.80
C PHE A 200 -7.44 -10.03 -11.14
N ILE A 201 -7.17 -8.82 -10.70
CA ILE A 201 -5.85 -8.19 -10.83
C ILE A 201 -5.35 -7.75 -9.46
N ILE A 202 -4.05 -7.95 -9.22
CA ILE A 202 -3.36 -7.47 -8.02
C ILE A 202 -2.44 -6.31 -8.42
N LEU A 203 -2.48 -5.22 -7.67
CA LEU A 203 -1.69 -4.01 -7.89
C LEU A 203 -0.92 -3.68 -6.61
N THR A 204 0.35 -3.33 -6.74
CA THR A 204 1.22 -3.00 -5.61
C THR A 204 2.27 -1.97 -6.03
N GLY A 205 2.77 -1.18 -5.08
CA GLY A 205 3.88 -0.25 -5.33
C GLY A 205 5.20 -0.98 -5.56
N MET A 206 6.15 -0.31 -6.21
CA MET A 206 7.45 -0.90 -6.57
C MET A 206 8.33 -1.34 -5.39
N LYS A 207 8.26 -0.63 -4.27
CA LYS A 207 9.02 -0.92 -3.05
C LYS A 207 8.41 -0.17 -1.87
N THR A 208 8.90 -0.44 -0.66
CA THR A 208 8.48 0.28 0.54
C THR A 208 9.63 1.15 1.03
N SER A 209 9.37 2.35 1.54
CA SER A 209 10.44 3.30 1.91
C SER A 209 11.27 2.87 3.14
N ASP A 210 10.77 1.92 3.93
CA ASP A 210 11.40 1.43 5.15
C ASP A 210 12.31 0.20 4.92
N GLY A 211 11.87 -0.73 4.08
CA GLY A 211 12.59 -1.98 3.79
C GLY A 211 13.26 -2.03 2.43
N GLU A 212 12.78 -1.24 1.46
CA GLU A 212 13.30 -1.08 0.09
C GLU A 212 13.52 -2.36 -0.74
N THR A 213 13.01 -3.51 -0.30
CA THR A 213 13.29 -4.80 -0.95
C THR A 213 12.60 -4.98 -2.30
N GLY A 214 11.36 -4.49 -2.45
CA GLY A 214 10.55 -4.67 -3.67
C GLY A 214 10.05 -6.10 -3.93
N ASN A 215 10.25 -7.03 -3.00
CA ASN A 215 10.00 -8.47 -3.22
C ASN A 215 8.54 -8.91 -2.95
N VAL A 216 7.80 -8.17 -2.11
CA VAL A 216 6.50 -8.63 -1.59
C VAL A 216 5.46 -8.85 -2.68
N GLY A 217 5.40 -7.97 -3.69
CA GLY A 217 4.48 -8.12 -4.82
C GLY A 217 4.67 -9.45 -5.55
N PRO A 218 5.81 -9.66 -6.22
CA PRO A 218 6.09 -10.92 -6.93
C PRO A 218 5.96 -12.17 -6.06
N GLN A 219 6.43 -12.12 -4.81
CA GLN A 219 6.31 -13.26 -3.89
C GLN A 219 4.85 -13.55 -3.49
N THR A 220 3.99 -12.53 -3.42
CA THR A 220 2.55 -12.72 -3.16
C THR A 220 1.88 -13.41 -4.34
N ALA A 221 2.22 -13.04 -5.58
CA ALA A 221 1.72 -13.71 -6.78
C ALA A 221 2.15 -15.18 -6.82
N GLU A 222 3.41 -15.47 -6.49
CA GLU A 222 3.93 -16.84 -6.42
C GLU A 222 3.23 -17.67 -5.33
N ALA A 223 3.14 -17.15 -4.10
CA ALA A 223 2.47 -17.84 -3.00
C ALA A 223 1.00 -18.13 -3.32
N LEU A 224 0.29 -17.15 -3.89
CA LEU A 224 -1.11 -17.32 -4.30
C LEU A 224 -1.24 -18.31 -5.47
N SER A 225 -0.28 -18.35 -6.39
CA SER A 225 -0.26 -19.34 -7.49
C SER A 225 -0.20 -20.77 -6.95
N GLN A 226 0.69 -21.02 -5.98
CA GLN A 226 0.80 -22.32 -5.32
C GLN A 226 -0.49 -22.68 -4.55
N MET A 227 -1.11 -21.71 -3.88
CA MET A 227 -2.33 -21.93 -3.10
C MET A 227 -3.57 -22.22 -3.95
N LEU A 228 -3.65 -21.65 -5.15
CA LEU A 228 -4.78 -21.81 -6.06
C LEU A 228 -4.56 -22.90 -7.11
N GLY A 229 -3.32 -23.37 -7.29
CA GLY A 229 -2.96 -24.32 -8.35
C GLY A 229 -3.03 -23.73 -9.75
N VAL A 230 -2.99 -22.40 -9.89
CA VAL A 230 -3.05 -21.67 -11.15
C VAL A 230 -1.97 -20.60 -11.15
N THR A 231 -1.21 -20.48 -12.24
CA THR A 231 -0.17 -19.45 -12.37
C THR A 231 -0.78 -18.05 -12.39
N ILE A 232 -0.28 -17.17 -11.54
CA ILE A 232 -0.58 -15.73 -11.53
C ILE A 232 0.67 -15.00 -12.02
N PRO A 233 0.75 -14.62 -13.30
CA PRO A 233 1.92 -13.95 -13.83
C PRO A 233 2.12 -12.59 -13.15
N SER A 234 3.37 -12.23 -12.88
CA SER A 234 3.75 -10.95 -12.27
C SER A 234 4.62 -10.14 -13.23
N ILE A 235 4.22 -8.89 -13.49
CA ILE A 235 5.00 -7.92 -14.27
C ILE A 235 5.51 -6.80 -13.36
N ALA A 236 6.81 -6.80 -13.11
CA ALA A 236 7.47 -5.78 -12.30
C ALA A 236 7.75 -4.49 -13.09
N PHE A 237 7.86 -3.35 -12.38
CA PHE A 237 8.21 -2.03 -12.93
C PHE A 237 7.28 -1.57 -14.06
N THR A 238 5.99 -1.83 -13.92
CA THR A 238 4.95 -1.47 -14.89
C THR A 238 4.74 0.04 -14.86
N ARG A 239 5.00 0.70 -15.99
CA ARG A 239 4.87 2.15 -16.14
C ARG A 239 3.61 2.57 -16.88
N ASP A 240 3.03 1.66 -17.64
CA ASP A 240 1.79 1.87 -18.37
C ASP A 240 1.17 0.50 -18.68
N PHE A 241 -0.16 0.43 -18.80
CA PHE A 241 -0.85 -0.79 -19.17
C PHE A 241 -2.27 -0.56 -19.72
N GLU A 242 -2.71 -1.52 -20.52
CA GLU A 242 -4.08 -1.65 -21.00
C GLU A 242 -4.66 -2.98 -20.52
N ILE A 243 -5.97 -3.00 -20.25
CA ILE A 243 -6.68 -4.17 -19.75
C ILE A 243 -7.97 -4.39 -20.53
N SER A 244 -8.19 -5.64 -20.96
CA SER A 244 -9.48 -6.10 -21.48
C SER A 244 -9.83 -7.45 -20.85
N PRO A 245 -10.74 -7.47 -19.87
CA PRO A 245 -11.15 -8.71 -19.20
C PRO A 245 -11.91 -9.66 -20.12
N GLU A 246 -12.60 -9.14 -21.14
CA GLU A 246 -13.36 -9.93 -22.11
C GLU A 246 -12.46 -10.78 -22.99
N LEU A 247 -11.31 -10.21 -23.36
CA LEU A 247 -10.29 -10.85 -24.17
C LEU A 247 -9.18 -11.49 -23.32
N ASP A 248 -9.39 -11.53 -22.00
CA ASP A 248 -8.51 -12.10 -21.00
C ASP A 248 -7.05 -11.67 -21.17
N HIS A 249 -6.83 -10.37 -21.36
CA HIS A 249 -5.49 -9.86 -21.57
C HIS A 249 -5.21 -8.57 -20.83
N VAL A 250 -3.96 -8.46 -20.42
CA VAL A 250 -3.31 -7.24 -19.96
C VAL A 250 -2.07 -7.03 -20.81
N ILE A 251 -1.94 -5.85 -21.40
CA ILE A 251 -0.72 -5.44 -22.12
C ILE A 251 -0.04 -4.40 -21.26
N ALA A 252 1.13 -4.71 -20.72
CA ALA A 252 1.88 -3.84 -19.83
C ALA A 252 3.21 -3.44 -20.47
N GLU A 253 3.59 -2.18 -20.26
CA GLU A 253 4.93 -1.69 -20.56
C GLU A 253 5.72 -1.59 -19.27
N ARG A 254 6.91 -2.20 -19.25
CA ARG A 254 7.84 -2.09 -18.12
C ARG A 254 9.18 -1.54 -18.55
N ARG A 255 9.87 -0.88 -17.62
CA ARG A 255 11.23 -0.37 -17.82
C ARG A 255 12.23 -1.16 -16.98
N ILE A 256 13.29 -1.66 -17.61
CA ILE A 256 14.44 -2.28 -16.93
C ILE A 256 15.69 -1.58 -17.43
N GLY A 257 16.32 -0.77 -16.58
CA GLY A 257 17.44 0.08 -16.97
C GLY A 257 17.04 1.04 -18.09
N SER A 258 17.73 0.92 -19.24
CA SER A 258 17.45 1.69 -20.47
C SER A 258 16.44 1.02 -21.41
N VAL A 259 16.00 -0.21 -21.12
CA VAL A 259 15.13 -0.99 -22.01
C VAL A 259 13.67 -0.83 -21.59
N ILE A 260 12.80 -0.54 -22.57
CA ILE A 260 11.34 -0.61 -22.42
C ILE A 260 10.86 -1.89 -23.09
N GLN A 261 10.10 -2.69 -22.35
CA GLN A 261 9.52 -3.94 -22.85
C GLN A 261 8.00 -3.83 -22.81
N ARG A 262 7.35 -4.15 -23.93
CA ARG A 262 5.89 -4.31 -24.01
C ARG A 262 5.55 -5.79 -23.95
N MET A 263 4.78 -6.20 -22.96
CA MET A 263 4.50 -7.60 -22.64
C MET A 263 2.99 -7.83 -22.59
N ARG A 264 2.54 -9.02 -23.00
CA ARG A 264 1.17 -9.48 -22.85
C ARG A 264 1.09 -10.56 -21.78
N THR A 265 0.11 -10.46 -20.90
CA THR A 265 -0.26 -11.50 -19.92
C THR A 265 -1.77 -11.74 -19.93
N VAL A 266 -2.22 -12.76 -19.21
CA VAL A 266 -3.62 -13.14 -18.97
C VAL A 266 -4.05 -12.80 -17.54
N LEU A 267 -5.34 -12.85 -17.24
CA LEU A 267 -5.85 -12.75 -15.87
C LEU A 267 -6.02 -14.16 -15.25
N PRO A 268 -5.86 -14.32 -13.94
CA PRO A 268 -5.42 -13.31 -12.98
C PRO A 268 -3.93 -12.96 -13.13
N CYS A 269 -3.55 -11.73 -12.79
CA CYS A 269 -2.15 -11.30 -12.80
C CYS A 269 -1.83 -10.28 -11.70
N LEU A 270 -0.55 -10.05 -11.47
CA LEU A 270 -0.03 -9.00 -10.60
C LEU A 270 0.79 -7.99 -11.40
N LEU A 271 0.54 -6.70 -11.19
CA LEU A 271 1.40 -5.62 -11.69
C LEU A 271 2.01 -4.87 -10.51
N THR A 272 3.33 -4.78 -10.50
CA THR A 272 4.05 -3.86 -9.62
C THR A 272 4.22 -2.54 -10.34
N ILE A 273 3.56 -1.50 -9.83
CA ILE A 273 3.46 -0.19 -10.48
C ILE A 273 4.68 0.66 -10.15
N ASP A 274 5.32 1.16 -11.21
CA ASP A 274 6.46 2.06 -11.12
C ASP A 274 6.03 3.48 -10.69
N HIS A 275 6.95 4.19 -10.04
CA HIS A 275 6.72 5.56 -9.60
C HIS A 275 6.46 6.57 -10.75
N HIS A 276 6.92 6.26 -11.97
CA HIS A 276 6.63 7.06 -13.17
C HIS A 276 5.30 6.70 -13.85
N TYR A 277 4.46 5.85 -13.25
CA TYR A 277 3.14 5.57 -13.80
C TYR A 277 2.27 6.83 -13.83
N GLU A 278 1.66 7.07 -14.99
CA GLU A 278 0.69 8.12 -15.21
C GLU A 278 -0.65 7.50 -15.64
N PRO A 279 -1.73 7.71 -14.87
CA PRO A 279 -3.01 7.09 -15.20
C PRO A 279 -3.59 7.66 -16.48
N ARG A 280 -4.00 6.78 -17.39
CA ARG A 280 -4.75 7.15 -18.59
C ARG A 280 -6.19 7.54 -18.23
N THR A 281 -6.79 8.42 -19.02
CA THR A 281 -8.23 8.69 -18.93
C THR A 281 -8.99 7.61 -19.70
N PRO A 282 -9.86 6.81 -19.05
CA PRO A 282 -10.66 5.82 -19.76
C PRO A 282 -11.64 6.49 -20.73
N PRO A 283 -11.85 5.94 -21.94
CA PRO A 283 -12.81 6.48 -22.89
C PRO A 283 -14.23 6.55 -22.30
N ALA A 284 -14.98 7.59 -22.65
CA ALA A 284 -16.38 7.74 -22.19
C ALA A 284 -17.27 6.55 -22.56
N THR A 285 -16.95 5.84 -23.65
CA THR A 285 -17.66 4.65 -24.12
C THR A 285 -17.62 3.47 -23.14
N THR A 286 -16.57 3.35 -22.33
CA THR A 286 -16.45 2.24 -21.37
C THR A 286 -17.24 2.51 -20.09
N GLN A 287 -17.56 3.78 -19.78
CA GLN A 287 -18.15 4.18 -18.49
C GLN A 287 -19.50 3.51 -18.20
N ARG A 288 -20.37 3.37 -19.21
CA ARG A 288 -21.67 2.69 -19.03
C ARG A 288 -21.49 1.23 -18.64
N LYS A 289 -20.56 0.55 -19.31
CA LYS A 289 -20.23 -0.85 -19.02
C LYS A 289 -19.58 -0.98 -17.64
N ALA A 290 -18.58 -0.14 -17.35
CA ALA A 290 -17.91 -0.11 -16.06
C ALA A 290 -18.92 0.06 -14.92
N ARG A 291 -19.86 1.01 -15.05
CA ARG A 291 -20.94 1.20 -14.07
C ARG A 291 -21.79 -0.04 -13.85
N ALA A 292 -22.14 -0.80 -14.89
CA ALA A 292 -22.90 -2.03 -14.71
C ALA A 292 -22.11 -3.13 -13.97
N TYR A 293 -20.78 -3.14 -14.10
CA TYR A 293 -19.92 -4.11 -13.42
C TYR A 293 -19.42 -3.64 -12.04
N SER A 294 -19.69 -2.39 -11.65
CA SER A 294 -19.37 -1.86 -10.33
C SER A 294 -20.26 -2.42 -9.21
N TYR A 295 -19.81 -2.21 -7.98
CA TYR A 295 -20.47 -2.60 -6.74
C TYR A 295 -21.10 -1.38 -6.06
N PRO A 296 -22.09 -1.57 -5.18
CA PRO A 296 -22.94 -0.47 -4.72
C PRO A 296 -22.31 0.49 -3.71
N HIS A 297 -21.47 -0.01 -2.82
CA HIS A 297 -21.05 0.76 -1.66
C HIS A 297 -19.54 0.83 -1.52
N ARG A 298 -19.07 1.95 -0.97
CA ARG A 298 -17.83 1.97 -0.21
C ARG A 298 -18.20 1.71 1.23
N LEU A 299 -17.66 0.65 1.82
CA LEU A 299 -17.90 0.36 3.22
C LEU A 299 -17.10 1.35 4.07
N ASP A 300 -17.70 1.89 5.14
CA ASP A 300 -17.06 2.93 5.97
C ASP A 300 -15.93 2.38 6.84
N LYS A 301 -16.10 1.16 7.39
CA LYS A 301 -15.14 0.55 8.30
C LYS A 301 -14.27 -0.48 7.58
N PRO A 302 -12.94 -0.49 7.83
CA PRO A 302 -12.10 -1.58 7.35
C PRO A 302 -12.44 -2.88 8.10
N PHE A 303 -12.32 -4.00 7.40
CA PHE A 303 -12.36 -5.32 8.02
C PHE A 303 -11.01 -5.62 8.67
N VAL A 304 -11.02 -6.26 9.83
CA VAL A 304 -9.81 -6.72 10.53
C VAL A 304 -9.86 -8.23 10.60
N TRP A 305 -8.89 -8.88 9.95
CA TRP A 305 -8.82 -10.34 9.86
C TRP A 305 -7.56 -10.85 10.56
N ASN A 306 -7.76 -11.87 11.40
CA ASN A 306 -6.69 -12.56 12.10
C ASN A 306 -6.22 -13.79 11.30
N ALA A 307 -5.18 -14.48 11.80
CA ALA A 307 -4.61 -15.62 11.09
C ALA A 307 -5.59 -16.80 10.93
N ASP A 308 -6.49 -16.99 11.89
CA ASP A 308 -7.46 -18.09 11.86
C ASP A 308 -8.53 -17.87 10.78
N TYR A 309 -9.02 -16.64 10.66
CA TYR A 309 -10.01 -16.28 9.64
C TYR A 309 -9.45 -16.51 8.23
N ILE A 310 -8.21 -16.09 7.97
CA ILE A 310 -7.56 -16.34 6.66
C ILE A 310 -7.04 -17.77 6.50
N ASN A 311 -7.24 -18.64 7.49
CA ASN A 311 -6.77 -20.03 7.52
C ASN A 311 -5.28 -20.16 7.17
N ALA A 312 -4.46 -19.28 7.75
CA ALA A 312 -3.02 -19.28 7.55
C ALA A 312 -2.34 -20.26 8.50
N ASP A 313 -1.32 -20.97 7.98
CA ASP A 313 -0.46 -21.85 8.76
C ASP A 313 0.41 -21.02 9.71
N PRO A 314 0.26 -21.15 11.05
CA PRO A 314 1.03 -20.36 12.01
C PRO A 314 2.54 -20.52 11.87
N SER A 315 3.02 -21.65 11.35
CA SER A 315 4.45 -21.89 11.13
C SER A 315 5.04 -21.07 9.98
N LYS A 316 4.19 -20.51 9.12
CA LYS A 316 4.56 -19.68 7.95
C LYS A 316 4.28 -18.20 8.16
N LEU A 317 3.89 -17.80 9.37
CA LEU A 317 3.59 -16.42 9.74
C LEU A 317 4.71 -15.79 10.55
N GLY A 318 4.81 -14.46 10.45
CA GLY A 318 5.68 -13.64 11.28
C GLY A 318 7.13 -14.12 11.24
N LEU A 319 7.84 -13.90 12.35
CA LEU A 319 9.24 -14.31 12.50
C LEU A 319 9.45 -15.83 12.33
N MET A 320 8.48 -16.66 12.73
CA MET A 320 8.59 -18.11 12.63
C MET A 320 8.62 -18.59 11.17
N GLY A 321 7.82 -17.95 10.31
CA GLY A 321 7.77 -18.23 8.88
C GLY A 321 8.81 -17.50 8.04
N SER A 322 9.60 -16.61 8.67
CA SER A 322 10.61 -15.81 7.99
C SER A 322 11.88 -16.62 7.74
N PRO A 323 12.25 -16.93 6.48
CA PRO A 323 13.56 -17.50 6.18
C PRO A 323 14.72 -16.55 6.49
N THR A 324 14.47 -15.23 6.56
CA THR A 324 15.49 -14.22 6.86
C THR A 324 15.24 -13.54 8.20
N ILE A 325 16.33 -13.24 8.93
CA ILE A 325 16.29 -12.52 10.20
C ILE A 325 17.25 -11.34 10.10
N VAL A 326 16.77 -10.14 10.42
CA VAL A 326 17.59 -8.93 10.40
C VAL A 326 18.53 -8.96 11.62
N GLY A 327 19.83 -8.93 11.37
CA GLY A 327 20.85 -8.80 12.42
C GLY A 327 20.84 -7.43 13.11
N PRO A 328 21.73 -7.19 14.07
CA PRO A 328 21.82 -5.90 14.76
C PRO A 328 22.09 -4.77 13.75
N GLY A 329 21.29 -3.70 13.85
CA GLY A 329 21.51 -2.49 13.06
C GLY A 329 22.70 -1.71 13.61
N TYR A 330 23.67 -1.41 12.76
CA TYR A 330 24.75 -0.51 13.10
C TYR A 330 24.38 0.88 12.57
N GLU A 331 24.30 1.86 13.47
CA GLU A 331 24.19 3.26 13.06
C GLU A 331 25.55 3.66 12.46
N ILE A 332 25.64 3.56 11.13
CA ILE A 332 26.75 4.15 10.40
C ILE A 332 26.56 5.64 10.59
N GLY A 333 27.43 6.26 11.41
CA GLY A 333 27.37 7.69 11.70
C GLY A 333 27.26 8.52 10.43
N LYS A 334 26.79 9.77 10.56
CA LYS A 334 26.69 10.69 9.42
C LYS A 334 28.01 10.63 8.62
N PRO A 335 27.96 10.60 7.27
CA PRO A 335 29.17 10.64 6.47
C PRO A 335 30.04 11.81 6.97
N PRO A 336 31.36 11.61 7.13
CA PRO A 336 32.22 12.62 7.72
C PRO A 336 32.05 13.91 6.93
N THR A 337 31.47 14.93 7.58
CA THR A 337 31.32 16.23 6.95
C THR A 337 32.69 16.86 6.87
N GLN A 338 33.18 17.13 5.66
CA GLN A 338 34.47 17.79 5.49
C GLN A 338 34.37 19.22 6.02
N LYS A 339 35.19 19.54 7.03
CA LYS A 339 35.33 20.88 7.60
C LYS A 339 36.66 21.47 7.13
N PHE A 340 36.62 22.71 6.69
CA PHE A 340 37.79 23.50 6.30
C PHE A 340 38.06 24.52 7.41
N VAL A 341 39.26 24.45 7.99
CA VAL A 341 39.71 25.39 9.03
C VAL A 341 39.72 26.80 8.44
N GLY A 342 39.07 27.74 9.13
CA GLY A 342 38.97 29.13 8.69
C GLY A 342 37.82 29.43 7.71
N GLU A 343 37.09 28.41 7.26
CA GLU A 343 36.02 28.59 6.26
C GLU A 343 34.68 27.99 6.69
N THR A 344 34.68 26.80 7.29
CA THR A 344 33.43 26.11 7.64
C THR A 344 32.80 26.73 8.89
N LEU A 345 31.53 27.11 8.80
CA LEU A 345 30.76 27.55 9.97
C LEU A 345 30.23 26.35 10.75
N VAL A 346 30.43 26.35 12.07
CA VAL A 346 30.03 25.26 12.97
C VAL A 346 29.30 25.80 14.20
N PHE A 347 28.49 24.96 14.82
CA PHE A 347 27.89 25.25 16.12
C PHE A 347 28.96 25.30 17.22
N LYS A 348 28.98 26.36 18.06
CA LYS A 348 29.94 26.48 19.18
C LYS A 348 29.47 25.80 20.48
N ARG A 349 28.20 25.39 20.54
CA ARG A 349 27.59 24.70 21.66
C ARG A 349 26.52 23.74 21.17
N ASP A 350 26.11 22.82 22.03
CA ASP A 350 24.98 21.94 21.75
C ASP A 350 23.68 22.75 21.69
N VAL A 351 22.85 22.44 20.69
CA VAL A 351 21.56 23.06 20.46
C VAL A 351 20.54 21.94 20.34
N GLU A 352 19.75 21.73 21.40
CA GLU A 352 18.77 20.63 21.43
C GLU A 352 17.64 20.83 20.43
N LYS A 353 17.15 22.07 20.31
CA LYS A 353 16.01 22.43 19.46
C LYS A 353 16.11 23.89 19.05
N LEU A 354 15.81 24.19 17.79
CA LEU A 354 15.75 25.54 17.26
C LEU A 354 14.48 25.70 16.41
N GLU A 355 13.69 26.74 16.68
CA GLU A 355 12.47 27.03 15.92
C GLU A 355 12.68 28.27 15.05
N TRP A 356 12.41 28.15 13.75
CA TRP A 356 12.54 29.24 12.80
C TRP A 356 11.50 29.14 11.69
N ASN A 357 10.71 30.20 11.47
CA ASN A 357 9.63 30.26 10.48
C ASN A 357 8.67 29.05 10.54
N GLY A 358 8.27 28.65 11.75
CA GLY A 358 7.34 27.52 11.97
C GLY A 358 7.94 26.13 11.71
N LYS A 359 9.26 26.03 11.46
CA LYS A 359 9.99 24.76 11.33
C LYS A 359 10.92 24.56 12.51
N THR A 360 11.04 23.30 12.94
CA THR A 360 11.97 22.88 14.00
C THR A 360 13.24 22.29 13.38
N TYR A 361 14.39 22.74 13.85
CA TYR A 361 15.74 22.29 13.49
C TYR A 361 16.45 21.72 14.73
N GLY A 362 17.41 20.82 14.51
CA GLY A 362 18.19 20.16 15.57
C GLY A 362 17.74 18.71 15.85
N PRO A 363 18.39 18.04 16.81
CA PRO A 363 19.49 18.54 17.64
C PRO A 363 20.80 18.70 16.86
N PHE A 364 21.60 19.70 17.24
CA PHE A 364 22.96 19.93 16.73
C PHE A 364 23.96 19.84 17.89
N LYS A 365 25.11 19.21 17.65
CA LYS A 365 26.22 19.17 18.62
C LYS A 365 27.22 20.28 18.34
N LYS A 366 28.01 20.65 19.36
CA LYS A 366 29.21 21.48 19.17
C LYS A 366 30.08 20.85 18.07
N GLY A 367 30.47 21.67 17.08
CA GLY A 367 31.26 21.27 15.93
C GLY A 367 30.44 20.79 14.72
N ASP A 368 29.11 20.64 14.81
CA ASP A 368 28.30 20.31 13.63
C ASP A 368 28.32 21.49 12.63
N PRO A 369 28.51 21.23 11.32
CA PRO A 369 28.48 22.28 10.31
C PRO A 369 27.06 22.76 10.01
N VAL A 370 26.91 24.05 9.70
CA VAL A 370 25.60 24.69 9.46
C VAL A 370 25.15 24.68 8.00
N ASN A 371 25.87 23.96 7.13
CA ASN A 371 25.72 24.01 5.67
C ASN A 371 24.30 23.65 5.18
N ASN A 372 23.52 22.96 6.01
CA ASN A 372 22.17 22.50 5.70
C ASN A 372 21.05 23.43 6.24
N LEU A 373 21.40 24.59 6.80
CA LEU A 373 20.44 25.56 7.33
C LEU A 373 20.17 26.70 6.32
N PRO A 374 18.95 27.28 6.30
CA PRO A 374 18.68 28.48 5.53
C PRO A 374 19.65 29.61 5.85
N LYS A 375 20.16 30.31 4.83
CA LYS A 375 21.17 31.38 4.99
C LYS A 375 20.74 32.44 6.02
N GLU A 376 19.49 32.88 5.96
CA GLU A 376 18.92 33.85 6.91
C GLU A 376 18.98 33.37 8.37
N LEU A 377 18.78 32.06 8.58
CA LEU A 377 18.90 31.45 9.90
C LEU A 377 20.38 31.37 10.34
N VAL A 378 21.29 31.03 9.43
CA VAL A 378 22.74 31.01 9.72
C VAL A 378 23.24 32.41 10.08
N ASP A 379 22.80 33.44 9.36
CA ASP A 379 23.17 34.83 9.62
C ASP A 379 22.66 35.27 11.00
N SER A 380 21.41 34.91 11.34
CA SER A 380 20.82 35.14 12.67
C SER A 380 21.59 34.43 13.78
N LEU A 381 21.95 33.15 13.58
CA LEU A 381 22.71 32.37 14.56
C LEU A 381 24.15 32.88 14.73
N SER A 382 24.76 33.39 13.67
CA SER A 382 26.08 34.01 13.69
C SER A 382 26.04 35.33 14.46
N ALA A 383 25.01 36.16 14.25
CA ALA A 383 24.80 37.39 15.01
C ALA A 383 24.59 37.11 16.52
N GLN A 384 23.96 35.99 16.85
CA GLN A 384 23.77 35.52 18.22
C GLN A 384 24.98 34.77 18.80
N LYS A 385 26.09 34.65 18.05
CA LYS A 385 27.31 33.90 18.43
C LYS A 385 27.05 32.43 18.79
N VAL A 386 26.02 31.83 18.21
CA VAL A 386 25.72 30.41 18.36
C VAL A 386 26.55 29.57 17.38
N VAL A 387 26.87 30.17 16.24
CA VAL A 387 27.64 29.60 15.14
C VAL A 387 28.83 30.52 14.88
N ASP A 388 29.98 29.91 14.57
CA ASP A 388 31.19 30.64 14.25
C ASP A 388 32.11 29.76 13.40
N VAL A 389 33.17 30.35 12.86
CA VAL A 389 34.13 29.68 11.99
C VAL A 389 34.87 28.58 12.75
N PHE A 390 35.01 27.42 12.10
CA PHE A 390 35.77 26.28 12.59
C PHE A 390 37.25 26.63 12.62
N THR A 391 37.83 26.69 13.83
CA THR A 391 39.22 27.11 14.02
C THR A 391 40.18 25.94 14.11
N LEU A 392 41.48 26.25 14.11
CA LEU A 392 42.51 25.26 14.38
C LEU A 392 42.37 24.67 15.79
N GLU A 393 41.95 25.46 16.79
CA GLU A 393 41.70 24.93 18.13
C GLU A 393 40.55 23.92 18.13
N ASP A 394 39.47 24.20 17.40
CA ASP A 394 38.33 23.28 17.27
C ASP A 394 38.77 21.95 16.63
N LEU A 395 39.63 22.00 15.60
CA LEU A 395 40.20 20.80 14.96
C LEU A 395 41.06 19.99 15.94
N VAL A 396 41.92 20.65 16.71
CA VAL A 396 42.78 19.99 17.71
C VAL A 396 41.91 19.35 18.80
N GLU A 397 40.85 20.02 19.24
CA GLU A 397 39.89 19.48 20.22
C GLU A 397 39.17 18.24 19.67
N GLU A 398 38.71 18.28 18.40
CA GLU A 398 37.97 17.19 17.76
C GLU A 398 38.85 15.95 17.47
N VAL A 399 40.11 16.15 17.07
CA VAL A 399 41.04 15.05 16.74
C VAL A 399 41.69 14.45 17.99
N PHE A 400 42.08 15.27 18.96
CA PHE A 400 42.88 14.84 20.11
C PHE A 400 42.11 14.83 21.44
N GLY A 401 40.80 15.06 21.43
CA GLY A 401 39.94 14.95 22.61
C GLY A 401 40.30 15.91 23.75
N GLY A 402 40.91 17.05 23.44
CA GLY A 402 41.33 18.04 24.43
C GLY A 402 42.62 17.72 25.19
N VAL A 403 43.41 16.72 24.76
CA VAL A 403 44.73 16.45 25.38
C VAL A 403 45.72 17.55 25.00
N ARG A 404 45.79 18.60 25.83
CA ARG A 404 46.86 19.60 25.75
C ARG A 404 48.12 19.04 26.41
N VAL A 405 48.98 18.39 25.63
CA VAL A 405 50.37 18.16 26.08
C VAL A 405 51.09 19.50 25.99
N VAL A 406 51.10 20.24 27.11
CA VAL A 406 51.95 21.42 27.24
C VAL A 406 53.38 20.94 27.43
N ALA A 407 54.16 20.89 26.35
CA ALA A 407 55.60 20.72 26.47
C ALA A 407 56.16 21.94 27.22
N ARG A 408 56.50 21.77 28.50
CA ARG A 408 57.36 22.74 29.21
C ARG A 408 58.74 22.62 28.57
N ALA A 409 59.17 23.68 27.89
CA ALA A 409 60.58 23.84 27.55
C ALA A 409 61.39 23.91 28.85
N VAL A 410 62.43 23.08 28.95
CA VAL A 410 63.42 23.07 30.04
C VAL A 410 64.45 24.16 29.80
#